data_AF-A0A1I2PD31-F1
#
_entry.id   AF-A0A1I2PD31-F1
#
_cell.length_a   1.000
_cell.length_b   1.000
_cell.length_c   1.000
_cell.angle_alpha   90.00
_cell.angle_beta   90.00
_cell.angle_gamma   90.00
#
_symmetry.space_group_name_H-M   'P 1'
#
loop_
_entity.id
_entity.type
_entity.pdbx_description
1 polymer ?
#
loop_
_entity_poly.entity_id
_entity_poly.type
_entity_poly.pdbx_seq_one_letter_code
_entity_poly.pdbx_strand_id
1 'polypeptide(L)' 'MRCLPDQYLTPEDLVVMMRLPSVETVYQWRRKGTGPRGFRVGRHVRFDPEDVRAWVESLMEGAA' A
#
# COMPACT_ATOMS: atom_id res chain seq x y z
N MET A 1 3.69 -2.04 -21.62
CA MET A 1 2.32 -2.30 -21.13
C MET A 1 2.45 -2.77 -19.70
N ARG A 2 1.82 -2.12 -18.72
CA ARG A 2 1.66 -2.75 -17.39
C ARG A 2 0.50 -3.72 -17.51
N CYS A 3 0.75 -5.00 -17.29
CA CYS A 3 -0.33 -5.97 -17.12
C CYS A 3 -0.96 -5.76 -15.74
N LEU A 4 -2.27 -5.98 -15.63
CA LEU A 4 -2.93 -5.90 -14.32
C LEU A 4 -2.46 -7.10 -13.48
N PRO A 5 -2.16 -6.91 -12.19
CA PRO A 5 -1.86 -8.01 -11.29
C PRO A 5 -3.08 -8.91 -11.12
N ASP A 6 -2.82 -10.19 -10.82
CA ASP A 6 -3.85 -11.20 -10.56
C ASP A 6 -4.69 -10.83 -9.32
N GLN A 7 -4.09 -10.13 -8.35
CA GLN A 7 -4.75 -9.66 -7.14
C GLN A 7 -4.26 -8.28 -6.70
N TYR A 8 -5.21 -7.41 -6.36
CA TYR A 8 -4.94 -6.13 -5.68
C TYR A 8 -5.08 -6.27 -4.17
N LEU A 9 -4.17 -5.62 -3.45
CA LEU A 9 -4.13 -5.62 -1.99
C LEU A 9 -5.14 -4.65 -1.40
N THR A 10 -5.67 -5.00 -0.24
CA THR A 10 -6.55 -4.15 0.56
C THR A 10 -5.78 -3.47 1.71
N PRO A 11 -6.35 -2.47 2.38
CA PRO A 11 -5.79 -1.96 3.63
C PRO A 11 -5.58 -3.06 4.68
N GLU A 12 -6.46 -4.06 4.71
CA GLU A 12 -6.40 -5.17 5.66
C GLU A 12 -5.22 -6.09 5.33
N ASP A 13 -4.99 -6.38 4.04
CA ASP A 13 -3.82 -7.16 3.60
C ASP A 13 -2.51 -6.47 3.99
N LEU A 14 -2.43 -5.14 3.83
CA LEU A 14 -1.25 -4.37 4.25
C LEU A 14 -0.99 -4.49 5.76
N VAL A 15 -2.05 -4.44 6.57
CA VAL A 15 -1.94 -4.59 8.03
C VAL A 15 -1.43 -5.97 8.40
N VAL A 16 -1.96 -7.02 7.78
CA VAL A 16 -1.53 -8.40 8.01
C VAL A 16 -0.08 -8.60 7.54
N MET A 17 0.24 -8.15 6.33
CA MET A 17 1.55 -8.30 5.71
C MET A 17 2.65 -7.60 6.51
N MET A 18 2.39 -6.38 6.98
CA MET A 18 3.37 -5.56 7.72
C MET A 18 3.25 -5.70 9.23
N ARG A 19 2.36 -6.57 9.72
CA ARG A 19 2.03 -6.75 11.15
C ARG A 19 1.75 -5.42 11.87
N LEU A 20 0.97 -4.56 11.22
CA LEU A 20 0.56 -3.28 11.79
C LEU A 20 -0.52 -3.49 12.87
N PRO A 21 -0.65 -2.56 13.82
CA PRO A 21 -1.67 -2.65 14.85
C PRO A 21 -3.09 -2.47 14.31
N SER A 22 -3.29 -1.63 13.28
CA SER A 22 -4.62 -1.29 12.75
C SER A 22 -4.60 -0.80 11.31
N VAL A 23 -5.73 -0.97 10.60
CA VAL A 23 -6.00 -0.35 9.27
C VAL A 23 -5.96 1.18 9.31
N GLU A 24 -6.19 1.78 10.48
CA GLU A 24 -6.04 3.22 10.68
C GLU A 24 -4.65 3.72 10.31
N THR A 25 -3.59 2.94 10.57
CA THR A 25 -2.22 3.30 10.17
C THR A 25 -2.12 3.48 8.65
N VAL A 26 -2.75 2.58 7.88
CA VAL A 26 -2.79 2.66 6.42
C VAL A 26 -3.59 3.87 5.95
N TYR A 27 -4.72 4.18 6.60
CA TYR A 27 -5.48 5.41 6.31
C TYR A 27 -4.69 6.68 6.65
N GLN A 28 -3.90 6.66 7.72
CA GLN A 28 -3.02 7.77 8.07
C GLN A 28 -1.94 8.00 7.01
N TRP A 29 -1.32 6.94 6.48
CA TRP A 29 -0.37 7.07 5.37
C TRP A 29 -1.02 7.74 4.16
N ARG A 30 -2.25 7.34 3.83
CA ARG A 30 -3.01 7.94 2.73
C ARG A 30 -3.33 9.42 2.97
N ARG A 31 -3.61 9.81 4.22
CA ARG A 31 -3.85 11.21 4.59
C ARG A 31 -2.57 12.04 4.55
N LYS A 32 -1.44 11.46 4.98
CA LYS A 32 -0.13 12.12 5.02
C LYS A 32 0.61 12.08 3.68
N GLY A 33 0.16 11.26 2.73
CA GLY A 33 0.86 11.02 1.46
C GLY A 33 2.13 10.18 1.61
N THR A 34 2.31 9.47 2.73
CA THR A 34 3.54 8.73 3.08
C THR A 34 3.36 7.22 2.94
N GLY A 35 2.58 6.78 1.94
CA GLY A 35 2.17 5.38 1.77
C GLY A 35 2.29 4.89 0.33
N PRO A 36 2.04 3.60 0.11
CA PRO A 36 2.09 3.02 -1.21
C PRO A 36 1.00 3.60 -2.11
N ARG A 37 1.26 3.62 -3.41
CA ARG A 37 0.28 4.10 -4.39
C ARG A 37 -0.95 3.20 -4.37
N GLY A 38 -2.08 3.79 -4.03
CA GLY A 38 -3.38 3.13 -4.04
C GLY A 38 -4.39 3.91 -4.86
N PHE A 39 -5.28 3.18 -5.55
CA PHE A 39 -6.36 3.76 -6.35
C PHE A 39 -7.72 3.45 -5.71
N ARG A 40 -8.71 4.28 -6.01
CA ARG A 40 -10.08 4.11 -5.51
C ARG A 40 -10.87 3.21 -6.45
N VAL A 41 -11.53 2.20 -5.88
CA VAL A 41 -12.52 1.36 -6.54
C VAL A 41 -13.84 1.53 -5.78
N GLY A 42 -14.65 2.48 -6.25
CA GLY A 42 -15.83 2.94 -5.54
C GLY A 42 -15.47 3.50 -4.16
N ARG A 43 -16.04 2.91 -3.10
CA ARG A 43 -15.74 3.29 -1.70
C ARG A 43 -14.46 2.67 -1.14
N HIS A 44 -13.90 1.66 -1.80
CA HIS A 44 -12.74 0.91 -1.30
C HIS A 44 -11.47 1.42 -1.95
N VAL A 45 -10.35 1.36 -1.23
CA VAL A 45 -9.02 1.59 -1.79
C VAL A 45 -8.36 0.24 -2.06
N ARG A 46 -7.66 0.16 -3.19
CA ARG A 46 -6.88 -0.99 -3.61
C ARG A 46 -5.45 -0.55 -3.88
N PHE A 47 -4.51 -1.42 -3.57
CA PHE A 47 -3.09 -1.19 -3.76
C PHE A 47 -2.54 -2.23 -4.72
N ASP A 48 -1.68 -1.79 -5.62
CA ASP A 48 -0.96 -2.69 -6.50
C ASP A 48 0.21 -3.33 -5.72
N PRO A 49 0.38 -4.66 -5.73
CA PRO A 49 1.48 -5.31 -5.03
C PRO A 49 2.86 -4.85 -5.52
N GLU A 50 3.02 -4.45 -6.79
CA GLU A 50 4.28 -3.90 -7.31
C GLU A 50 4.54 -2.50 -6.73
N ASP A 51 3.52 -1.63 -6.67
CA ASP A 51 3.64 -0.30 -6.06
C ASP A 51 3.91 -0.39 -4.54
N VAL A 52 3.30 -1.37 -3.85
CA VAL A 52 3.57 -1.62 -2.42
C VAL A 52 5.01 -2.05 -2.21
N ARG A 53 5.52 -2.96 -3.05
CA ARG A 53 6.93 -3.39 -3.01
C ARG A 53 7.87 -2.21 -3.24
N ALA A 54 7.67 -1.45 -4.31
CA ALA A 54 8.52 -0.31 -4.64
C ALA A 54 8.50 0.77 -3.54
N TRP A 55 7.36 0.96 -2.88
CA TRP A 55 7.26 1.85 -1.73
C TRP A 55 8.09 1.34 -0.54
N VAL A 56 7.99 0.05 -0.20
CA VAL A 56 8.81 -0.55 0.87
C VAL A 56 10.30 -0.45 0.55
N GLU A 57 10.70 -0.74 -0.69
CA GLU A 57 12.08 -0.58 -1.14
C GLU A 57 12.55 0.87 -0.99
N SER A 58 11.72 1.85 -1.39
CA SER A 58 12.04 3.27 -1.19
C SER A 58 12.18 3.66 0.29
N LEU A 59 11.43 3.05 1.20
CA LEU A 59 11.60 3.26 2.65
C LEU A 59 12.91 2.68 3.17
N MET A 60 13.34 1.55 2.63
CA MET A 60 14.60 0.90 3.00
C MET A 60 15.81 1.65 2.40
N GLU A 61 15.69 2.17 1.19
CA GLU A 61 16.74 2.98 0.54
C GLU A 61 16.85 4.39 1.14
N GLY A 62 15.74 5.00 1.56
CA GLY A 62 15.74 6.28 2.27
C GLY A 62 16.28 6.22 3.70
N ALA A 63 16.65 5.03 4.19
CA ALA A 63 17.31 4.80 5.47
C ALA A 63 18.85 4.69 5.36
N ALA A 64 19.42 4.93 4.17
CA ALA A 64 20.87 4.98 3.93
C ALA A 64 21.46 6.39 4.06
#